data_AF-A0A2G6HFZ8-F1
#
_entry.id   AF-A0A2G6HFZ8-F1
#
_cell.length_a   1.000
_cell.length_b   1.000
_cell.length_c   1.000
_cell.angle_alpha   90.00
_cell.angle_beta   90.00
_cell.angle_gamma   90.00
#
_symmetry.space_group_name_H-M   'P 1'
#
loop_
_entity.id
_entity.type
_entity.pdbx_description
1 polymer ?
#
loop_
_entity_poly.entity_id
_entity_poly.type
_entity_poly.pdbx_seq_one_letter_code
_entity_poly.pdbx_strand_id
1 'polypeptide(L)'
;NRSRIQVFQGVVIARRGHGVSSTFTVRKISFGVGVERTFPVHAPTIDHIEIVTRGDVRRAKLYYLRDRHGKAAKIKERRFNQAGR
;
A
#
# COMPACT_ATOMS: atom_id res chain seq x y z
N ASN A 1 18.13 25.29 -0.41
CA ASN A 1 17.34 24.15 0.12
C ASN A 1 16.92 23.26 -1.03
N ARG A 2 17.33 21.98 -1.07
CA ARG A 2 16.99 21.05 -2.17
C ARG A 2 15.89 20.10 -1.70
N SER A 3 14.70 20.22 -2.27
CA SER A 3 13.62 19.23 -2.11
C SER A 3 13.69 18.19 -3.22
N ARG A 4 13.26 16.96 -2.91
CA ARG A 4 13.14 15.87 -3.88
C ARG A 4 11.90 15.05 -3.58
N ILE A 5 11.11 14.76 -4.61
CA ILE A 5 10.01 13.80 -4.52
C ILE A 5 10.61 12.39 -4.58
N GLN A 6 10.31 11.56 -3.58
CA GLN A 6 10.71 10.16 -3.53
C GLN A 6 9.47 9.27 -3.65
N VAL A 7 9.43 8.43 -4.69
CA VAL A 7 8.32 7.49 -4.89
C VAL A 7 8.49 6.29 -3.96
N PHE A 8 7.48 6.04 -3.13
CA PHE A 8 7.40 4.84 -2.29
C PHE A 8 6.22 3.98 -2.72
N GLN A 9 6.47 3.11 -3.71
CA GLN A 9 5.46 2.18 -4.22
C GLN A 9 5.55 0.82 -3.52
N GLY A 10 4.41 0.29 -3.10
CA GLY A 10 4.29 -1.02 -2.48
C GLY A 10 2.84 -1.40 -2.20
N VAL A 11 2.66 -2.52 -1.50
CA VAL A 11 1.33 -3.02 -1.12
C VAL A 11 0.87 -2.32 0.15
N VAL A 12 -0.34 -1.76 0.14
CA VAL A 12 -0.99 -1.27 1.38
C VAL A 12 -1.42 -2.47 2.20
N ILE A 13 -0.80 -2.66 3.37
CA ILE A 13 -1.07 -3.82 4.25
C ILE A 13 -2.00 -3.51 5.40
N ALA A 14 -2.18 -2.23 5.73
CA ALA A 14 -3.07 -1.79 6.78
C ALA A 14 -3.52 -0.35 6.53
N ARG A 15 -4.73 -0.04 6.99
CA ARG A 15 -5.23 1.32 7.19
C ARG A 15 -5.81 1.40 8.60
N ARG A 16 -5.51 2.47 9.34
CA ARG A 16 -5.93 2.65 10.73
C ARG A 16 -6.35 4.08 10.97
N GLY A 17 -7.20 4.29 11.97
CA GLY A 17 -7.64 5.61 12.40
C GLY A 17 -8.78 6.15 11.55
N HIS A 18 -9.24 7.33 11.90
CA HIS A 18 -10.35 8.03 11.27
C HIS A 18 -10.04 9.52 11.19
N GLY A 19 -10.67 10.21 10.25
CA GLY A 19 -10.46 11.64 10.01
C GLY A 19 -8.97 11.98 9.85
N VAL A 20 -8.55 13.05 10.51
CA VAL A 20 -7.19 13.61 10.46
C VAL A 20 -6.13 12.61 10.95
N SER A 21 -6.47 11.73 11.89
CA SER A 21 -5.57 10.71 12.44
C SER A 21 -5.40 9.47 11.54
N SER A 22 -6.06 9.45 10.37
CA SER A 22 -6.04 8.28 9.51
C SER A 22 -4.66 8.05 8.89
N THR A 23 -4.20 6.80 8.94
CA THR A 23 -2.89 6.36 8.47
C THR A 23 -3.02 5.11 7.61
N PHE A 24 -2.04 4.89 6.74
CA PHE A 24 -1.91 3.67 5.95
C PHE A 24 -0.46 3.19 5.96
N THR A 25 -0.27 1.88 5.97
CA THR A 25 1.06 1.25 5.99
C THR A 25 1.32 0.58 4.65
N VAL A 26 2.42 0.97 4.00
CA VAL A 26 2.89 0.41 2.73
C VAL A 26 4.07 -0.52 2.99
N ARG A 27 4.01 -1.73 2.43
CA ARG A 27 5.08 -2.73 2.46
C ARG A 27 5.71 -2.85 1.08
N LYS A 28 7.04 -2.77 1.01
CA LYS A 28 7.85 -2.98 -0.20
C LYS A 28 9.05 -3.86 0.15
N ILE A 29 9.46 -4.74 -0.76
CA ILE A 29 10.78 -5.37 -0.70
C ILE A 29 11.75 -4.46 -1.47
N SER A 30 12.76 -3.95 -0.79
CA SER A 30 13.80 -3.10 -1.39
C SER A 30 15.15 -3.75 -1.14
N PHE A 31 15.91 -4.03 -2.21
CA PHE A 31 17.22 -4.68 -2.12
C PHE A 31 17.21 -5.97 -1.27
N GLY A 32 16.16 -6.79 -1.41
CA GLY A 32 16.00 -8.03 -0.64
C GLY A 32 15.49 -7.87 0.79
N VAL A 33 15.39 -6.63 1.32
CA VAL A 33 14.92 -6.35 2.67
C VAL A 33 13.48 -5.86 2.65
N GLY A 34 12.64 -6.40 3.53
CA GLY A 34 11.27 -5.94 3.73
C GLY A 34 11.23 -4.58 4.44
N VAL A 35 10.76 -3.55 3.74
CA VAL A 35 10.61 -2.19 4.28
C VAL A 35 9.13 -1.87 4.42
N GLU A 36 8.74 -1.43 5.61
CA GLU A 36 7.39 -0.93 5.89
C GLU A 36 7.45 0.54 6.29
N ARG A 37 6.56 1.35 5.71
CA ARG A 37 6.40 2.76 6.09
C ARG A 37 4.94 3.07 6.34
N THR A 38 4.67 3.75 7.44
CA THR A 38 3.32 4.24 7.77
C THR A 38 3.25 5.72 7.48
N PHE A 39 2.23 6.11 6.73
CA PHE A 39 2.01 7.48 6.28
C PHE A 39 0.66 7.97 6.82
N PRO A 40 0.57 9.18 7.37
CA PRO A 40 -0.70 9.84 7.62
C PRO A 40 -1.32 10.26 6.28
N VAL A 41 -2.61 10.01 6.09
CA VAL A 41 -3.33 10.31 4.83
C VAL A 41 -3.31 11.81 4.51
N HIS A 42 -3.28 12.65 5.54
CA HIS A 42 -3.38 14.10 5.42
C HIS A 42 -2.05 14.82 5.72
N ALA A 43 -0.91 14.12 5.62
CA ALA A 43 0.39 14.72 5.91
C ALA A 43 0.87 15.65 4.77
N PRO A 44 1.41 16.85 5.09
CA PRO A 44 1.94 17.78 4.07
C PRO A 44 3.23 17.29 3.41
N THR A 45 3.84 16.22 3.94
CA THR A 45 5.03 15.58 3.36
C THR A 45 4.70 14.67 2.17
N ILE A 46 3.42 14.42 1.91
CA ILE A 46 2.94 13.62 0.79
C ILE A 46 2.50 14.58 -0.31
N ASP A 47 3.11 14.45 -1.49
CA ASP A 47 2.75 15.22 -2.67
C ASP A 47 1.41 14.73 -3.27
N HIS A 48 1.33 13.43 -3.60
CA HIS A 48 0.10 12.79 -4.07
C HIS A 48 0.08 11.29 -3.75
N ILE A 49 -1.12 10.70 -3.79
CA ILE A 49 -1.33 9.26 -3.61
C ILE A 49 -2.04 8.72 -4.85
N GLU A 50 -1.38 7.82 -5.56
CA GLU A 50 -1.94 7.17 -6.76
C GLU A 50 -2.20 5.68 -6.51
N ILE A 51 -3.36 5.19 -6.96
CA ILE A 51 -3.67 3.76 -6.94
C ILE A 51 -3.15 3.12 -8.23
N VAL A 52 -2.01 2.44 -8.16
CA VAL A 52 -1.44 1.73 -9.31
C VAL A 52 -2.27 0.51 -9.70
N THR A 53 -2.72 -0.27 -8.72
CA THR A 53 -3.51 -1.50 -8.95
C THR A 53 -4.37 -1.81 -7.74
N ARG A 54 -5.58 -2.35 -7.97
CA ARG A 54 -6.46 -2.81 -6.89
C ARG A 54 -6.31 -4.31 -6.70
N GLY A 55 -5.91 -4.74 -5.51
CA GLY A 55 -5.77 -6.15 -5.16
C GLY A 55 -7.09 -6.77 -4.67
N ASP A 56 -7.33 -8.02 -5.03
CA ASP A 56 -8.38 -8.86 -4.46
C ASP A 56 -7.86 -9.52 -3.17
N VAL A 57 -8.40 -9.09 -2.03
CA VAL A 57 -7.99 -9.51 -0.70
C VAL A 57 -9.20 -9.71 0.20
N ARG A 58 -9.09 -10.66 1.13
CA ARG A 58 -10.19 -11.03 2.05
C ARG A 58 -10.07 -10.40 3.45
N ARG A 59 -8.92 -9.83 3.78
CA ARG A 59 -8.62 -9.28 5.12
C ARG A 59 -8.32 -7.79 5.01
N ALA A 60 -8.78 -7.00 5.98
CA ALA A 60 -8.44 -5.58 6.06
C ALA A 60 -6.97 -5.32 6.46
N LYS A 61 -6.36 -6.27 7.18
CA LYS A 61 -4.94 -6.25 7.55
C LYS A 61 -4.22 -7.43 6.92
N LEU A 62 -3.21 -7.15 6.11
CA LEU A 62 -2.48 -8.12 5.30
C LEU A 62 -1.13 -8.50 5.90
N TYR A 63 -1.03 -8.53 7.25
CA TYR A 63 0.23 -8.82 7.94
C TYR A 63 0.82 -10.19 7.58
N TYR A 64 -0.01 -11.13 7.12
CA TYR A 64 0.47 -12.41 6.60
C TYR A 64 1.44 -12.26 5.42
N LEU A 65 1.47 -11.13 4.72
CA LEU A 65 2.44 -10.85 3.64
C LEU A 65 3.86 -10.59 4.17
N ARG A 66 4.05 -10.53 5.49
CA ARG A 66 5.38 -10.43 6.10
C ARG A 66 6.18 -11.71 5.92
N ASP A 67 5.51 -12.84 6.07
CA ASP A 67 6.10 -14.18 6.06
C ASP A 67 5.99 -14.87 4.69
N ARG A 68 5.40 -14.18 3.69
CA ARG A 68 5.21 -14.71 2.35
C ARG A 68 6.26 -14.15 1.41
N HIS A 69 6.79 -15.02 0.55
CA HIS A 69 7.80 -14.68 -0.45
C HIS A 69 7.41 -15.23 -1.83
N GLY A 70 8.02 -14.66 -2.88
CA GLY A 70 7.81 -15.09 -4.26
C GLY A 70 6.34 -15.07 -4.69
N LYS A 71 5.89 -16.15 -5.33
CA LYS A 71 4.52 -16.28 -5.85
C LYS A 71 3.44 -16.21 -4.75
N ALA A 72 3.77 -16.64 -3.53
CA ALA A 72 2.82 -16.65 -2.41
C ALA A 72 2.54 -15.25 -1.84
N ALA A 73 3.43 -14.28 -2.08
CA ALA A 73 3.24 -12.89 -1.69
C ALA A 73 2.43 -12.08 -2.73
N LYS A 74 2.19 -12.65 -3.93
CA LYS A 74 1.50 -11.95 -5.01
C LYS A 74 0.00 -11.89 -4.72
N ILE A 75 -0.53 -10.67 -4.66
CA ILE A 75 -1.97 -10.42 -4.59
C ILE A 75 -2.52 -10.46 -6.01
N LYS A 76 -3.64 -11.16 -6.21
CA LYS A 76 -4.36 -11.16 -7.49
C LYS A 76 -4.98 -9.79 -7.71
N GLU A 77 -4.92 -9.29 -8.93
CA GLU A 77 -5.61 -8.05 -9.28
C GLU A 77 -7.12 -8.27 -9.27
N ARG A 78 -7.85 -7.32 -8.70
CA ARG A 78 -9.31 -7.30 -8.70
C ARG A 78 -9.79 -6.85 -10.08
N ARG A 79 -10.15 -7.81 -10.91
CA ARG A 79 -10.84 -7.55 -12.18
C ARG A 79 -12.23 -7.02 -11.86
N PHE A 80 -12.48 -5.74 -12.15
CA PHE A 80 -13.84 -5.25 -12.22
C PHE A 80 -14.45 -5.83 -13.49
N ASN A 81 -15.31 -6.84 -13.38
CA ASN A 81 -16.19 -7.18 -14.48
C ASN A 81 -17.06 -5.94 -14.71
N GLN A 82 -16.86 -5.24 -15.82
CA GLN A 82 -17.88 -4.33 -16.37
C GLN A 82 -19.05 -5.17 -16.85
N ALA A 83 -19.85 -5.68 -15.91
CA ALA A 83 -21.16 -6.24 -16.20
C ALA A 83 -22.17 -5.39 -15.43
N GLY A 84 -22.86 -4.50 -16.13
CA GLY A 84 -23.96 -3.70 -15.60
C GLY A 84 -23.71 -2.19 -15.50
N ARG A 85 -23.33 -1.56 -16.61
CA ARG A 85 -23.87 -0.25 -17.03
C ARG A 85 -24.05 -0.27 -18.53
#